data_AF-A0A4S8N004-F1
#
_entry.id   AF-A0A4S8N004-F1
#
_cell.length_a   1.000
_cell.length_b   1.000
_cell.length_c   1.000
_cell.angle_alpha   90.00
_cell.angle_beta   90.00
_cell.angle_gamma   90.00
#
_symmetry.space_group_name_H-M   'P 1'
#
loop_
_entity.id
_entity.type
_entity.pdbx_description
1 polymer ?
#
loop_
_entity_poly.entity_id
_entity_poly.type
_entity_poly.pdbx_seq_one_letter_code
_entity_poly.pdbx_strand_id
1 'polypeptide(L)'
;MLALVRRRRASATTTTTTTMVRAFVLAAVGAVGASLLAIVGSGVSAAPAGAAPGAAPLRVMVVGDSISQGFGGDATWRYWFWRETQRQGVPLDFVGPDTGFVTGYGTRYEFADPRFDRDHAARGGSTINNHLARIDGLMATYAPQVVVIELGVNDALRGDNGATIAAELEEMVERVWSSAAGTRVVLAGVPRIVARPEVSAAAAEANRLLAQRFALDSRVLRVVDTAAPATRTGRLTSDGLHPNATGQTHLAQRFAEAFRSGGYLPQEPAIFHERTWSPKVIPRVVPRTVGGRRTVVVDWRVAAAEVRMRRVRIRISQRGSGLVRDTAWLPSRSDRISLRVGPGVYDVQLVPRRASMIGAPGPRVRVRVR
;
A
#
# COMPACT_ATOMS: atom_id res chain seq x y z
N MET A 1 6.92 -42.48 39.74
CA MET A 1 6.91 -43.96 39.75
C MET A 1 5.46 -44.40 39.58
N LEU A 2 5.11 -45.19 38.57
CA LEU A 2 5.16 -46.68 38.52
C LEU A 2 4.29 -47.37 39.59
N ALA A 3 3.60 -48.50 39.33
CA ALA A 3 3.10 -49.14 38.09
C ALA A 3 2.32 -50.43 38.44
N LEU A 4 1.38 -50.88 37.56
CA LEU A 4 0.89 -52.29 37.45
C LEU A 4 0.15 -52.85 38.72
N VAL A 5 -0.52 -54.02 38.83
CA VAL A 5 -0.83 -55.25 38.04
C VAL A 5 -2.32 -55.60 38.38
N ARG A 6 -3.33 -55.81 37.51
CA ARG A 6 -3.63 -56.78 36.42
C ARG A 6 -4.03 -58.22 36.84
N ARG A 7 -5.27 -58.67 36.56
CA ARG A 7 -5.67 -60.09 36.39
C ARG A 7 -6.93 -60.18 35.49
N ARG A 8 -7.39 -61.40 35.12
CA ARG A 8 -8.27 -61.62 33.93
C ARG A 8 -9.06 -62.94 33.99
N ARG A 9 -10.40 -62.91 33.84
CA ARG A 9 -11.29 -63.99 33.30
C ARG A 9 -12.49 -63.31 32.59
N ALA A 10 -12.78 -63.54 31.31
CA ALA A 10 -13.20 -64.76 30.58
C ALA A 10 -14.73 -64.99 30.65
N SER A 11 -15.43 -65.47 29.62
CA SER A 11 -14.99 -65.99 28.30
C SER A 11 -14.95 -64.88 27.21
N ALA A 12 -15.34 -64.94 25.92
CA ALA A 12 -15.90 -65.97 25.01
C ALA A 12 -15.44 -65.74 23.54
N THR A 13 -16.21 -66.19 22.52
CA THR A 13 -15.80 -66.37 21.11
C THR A 13 -16.90 -66.11 20.08
N THR A 14 -16.54 -65.68 18.86
CA THR A 14 -16.88 -66.34 17.56
C THR A 14 -15.82 -66.00 16.48
N THR A 15 -15.49 -66.98 15.64
CA THR A 15 -14.46 -67.06 14.56
C THR A 15 -14.74 -66.13 13.35
N THR A 16 -13.83 -65.33 12.73
CA THR A 16 -12.69 -65.60 11.78
C THR A 16 -13.13 -66.25 10.43
N THR A 17 -12.62 -65.97 9.21
CA THR A 17 -11.30 -65.49 8.70
C THR A 17 -11.35 -64.81 7.29
N THR A 18 -10.31 -64.05 6.91
CA THR A 18 -10.00 -63.43 5.57
C THR A 18 -9.65 -64.47 4.46
N THR A 19 -9.65 -64.19 3.13
CA THR A 19 -8.53 -63.61 2.31
C THR A 19 -8.88 -63.57 0.77
N MET A 20 -8.10 -62.88 -0.08
CA MET A 20 -8.24 -62.73 -1.56
C MET A 20 -7.70 -63.91 -2.41
N VAL A 21 -7.98 -63.96 -3.74
CA VAL A 21 -6.98 -63.91 -4.87
C VAL A 21 -7.62 -64.05 -6.29
N ARG A 22 -6.85 -63.62 -7.32
CA ARG A 22 -7.01 -63.51 -8.81
C ARG A 22 -7.37 -64.84 -9.55
N ALA A 23 -7.56 -64.99 -10.89
CA ALA A 23 -7.31 -64.16 -12.11
C ALA A 23 -8.10 -64.70 -13.35
N PHE A 24 -8.14 -64.00 -14.51
CA PHE A 24 -7.80 -64.49 -15.88
C PHE A 24 -7.80 -63.36 -16.96
N VAL A 25 -7.47 -63.65 -18.24
CA VAL A 25 -6.72 -62.72 -19.15
C VAL A 25 -6.96 -62.90 -20.69
N LEU A 26 -6.97 -61.77 -21.43
CA LEU A 26 -6.74 -61.45 -22.88
C LEU A 26 -7.31 -62.27 -24.08
N ALA A 27 -7.95 -61.55 -25.03
CA ALA A 27 -7.67 -61.42 -26.50
C ALA A 27 -8.82 -60.59 -27.17
N ALA A 28 -8.70 -59.62 -28.11
CA ALA A 28 -7.79 -59.31 -29.23
C ALA A 28 -8.17 -60.01 -30.57
N VAL A 29 -8.34 -59.34 -31.74
CA VAL A 29 -8.32 -57.89 -32.09
C VAL A 29 -9.01 -57.65 -33.48
N GLY A 30 -9.32 -56.40 -33.89
CA GLY A 30 -9.80 -56.07 -35.26
C GLY A 30 -9.96 -54.56 -35.59
N ALA A 31 -9.68 -54.15 -36.83
CA ALA A 31 -9.78 -52.77 -37.39
C ALA A 31 -10.52 -52.81 -38.76
N VAL A 32 -10.91 -51.76 -39.50
CA VAL A 32 -10.43 -50.37 -39.73
C VAL A 32 -11.64 -49.48 -40.14
N GLY A 33 -11.64 -48.15 -39.93
CA GLY A 33 -12.66 -47.25 -40.52
C GLY A 33 -12.53 -45.76 -40.19
N ALA A 34 -12.49 -44.90 -41.20
CA ALA A 34 -11.97 -43.53 -41.18
C ALA A 34 -12.79 -42.43 -40.44
N SER A 35 -12.04 -41.50 -39.83
CA SER A 35 -12.21 -40.03 -39.82
C SER A 35 -13.60 -39.36 -39.68
N LEU A 36 -13.77 -38.60 -38.60
CA LEU A 36 -14.58 -37.37 -38.60
C LEU A 36 -13.99 -36.34 -37.61
N LEU A 37 -14.10 -35.04 -37.93
CA LEU A 37 -13.36 -33.97 -37.25
C LEU A 37 -13.95 -33.65 -35.87
N ALA A 38 -13.13 -33.76 -34.82
CA ALA A 38 -13.40 -33.11 -33.55
C ALA A 38 -13.05 -31.61 -33.65
N ILE A 39 -14.07 -30.75 -33.74
CA ILE A 39 -13.89 -29.29 -33.62
C ILE A 39 -13.57 -28.98 -32.16
N VAL A 40 -12.29 -28.97 -31.81
CA VAL A 40 -11.82 -28.43 -30.52
C VAL A 40 -11.99 -26.91 -30.58
N GLY A 41 -13.08 -26.43 -30.00
CA GLY A 41 -13.37 -25.01 -29.84
C GLY A 41 -12.38 -24.35 -28.89
N SER A 42 -11.19 -24.03 -29.38
CA SER A 42 -10.14 -23.32 -28.65
C SER A 42 -10.58 -21.89 -28.35
N GLY A 43 -11.33 -21.73 -27.27
CA GLY A 43 -11.78 -20.45 -26.70
C GLY A 43 -10.64 -19.63 -26.11
N VAL A 44 -9.63 -19.32 -26.91
CA VAL A 44 -8.59 -18.36 -26.58
C VAL A 44 -9.25 -16.98 -26.57
N SER A 45 -9.67 -16.54 -25.39
CA SER A 45 -10.05 -15.15 -25.18
C SER A 45 -8.86 -14.28 -25.51
N ALA A 46 -8.92 -13.58 -26.65
CA ALA A 46 -7.85 -12.73 -27.09
C ALA A 46 -7.68 -11.58 -26.08
N ALA A 47 -6.52 -11.52 -25.42
CA ALA A 47 -6.14 -10.34 -24.67
C ALA A 47 -6.21 -9.13 -25.62
N PRO A 48 -6.74 -7.97 -25.18
CA PRO A 48 -6.85 -6.80 -26.04
C PRO A 48 -5.46 -6.44 -26.56
N ALA A 49 -5.32 -6.37 -27.89
CA ALA A 49 -4.10 -5.91 -28.53
C ALA A 49 -3.74 -4.50 -28.03
N GLY A 50 -2.44 -4.20 -27.98
CA GLY A 50 -1.91 -2.99 -27.34
C GLY A 50 -2.67 -1.72 -27.74
N ALA A 51 -3.03 -0.91 -26.74
CA ALA A 51 -3.99 0.18 -26.87
C ALA A 51 -3.72 1.07 -28.09
N ALA A 52 -4.71 1.14 -28.99
CA ALA A 52 -4.62 1.97 -30.18
C ALA A 52 -4.48 3.46 -29.82
N PRO A 53 -3.68 4.25 -30.56
CA PRO A 53 -3.60 5.69 -30.36
C PRO A 53 -4.99 6.34 -30.48
N GLY A 54 -5.50 6.92 -29.38
CA GLY A 54 -6.84 7.50 -29.32
C GLY A 54 -7.82 6.79 -28.37
N ALA A 55 -7.43 5.69 -27.71
CA ALA A 55 -8.23 5.10 -26.64
C ALA A 55 -8.41 6.10 -25.47
N ALA A 56 -9.64 6.23 -24.96
CA ALA A 56 -9.95 7.06 -23.79
C ALA A 56 -9.20 6.56 -22.53
N PRO A 57 -8.85 7.46 -21.58
CA PRO A 57 -8.14 7.06 -20.36
C PRO A 57 -8.99 6.13 -19.48
N LEU A 58 -8.31 5.20 -18.80
CA LEU A 58 -8.94 4.31 -17.84
C LEU A 58 -9.38 5.10 -16.60
N ARG A 59 -10.69 5.20 -16.35
CA ARG A 59 -11.28 5.93 -15.22
C ARG A 59 -11.24 5.09 -13.95
N VAL A 60 -10.40 5.51 -12.99
CA VAL A 60 -10.13 4.78 -11.74
C VAL A 60 -10.49 5.61 -10.52
N MET A 61 -11.46 5.17 -9.73
CA MET A 61 -11.78 5.80 -8.43
C MET A 61 -11.03 5.10 -7.30
N VAL A 62 -10.32 5.85 -6.45
CA VAL A 62 -9.65 5.30 -5.26
C VAL A 62 -10.46 5.62 -4.01
N VAL A 63 -11.20 4.64 -3.51
CA VAL A 63 -11.96 4.67 -2.26
C VAL A 63 -11.11 4.00 -1.17
N GLY A 64 -10.62 4.78 -0.21
CA GLY A 64 -9.73 4.24 0.82
C GLY A 64 -9.50 5.17 2.01
N ASP A 65 -8.47 4.89 2.81
CA ASP A 65 -8.17 5.68 4.01
C ASP A 65 -6.89 6.55 3.91
N SER A 66 -6.24 6.84 5.03
CA SER A 66 -4.94 7.49 5.17
C SER A 66 -3.79 6.77 4.45
N ILE A 67 -3.88 5.46 4.21
CA ILE A 67 -2.90 4.70 3.41
C ILE A 67 -2.96 5.14 1.94
N SER A 68 -4.15 5.27 1.37
CA SER A 68 -4.36 5.74 -0.01
C SER A 68 -4.36 7.26 -0.18
N GLN A 69 -4.90 8.02 0.79
CA GLN A 69 -4.83 9.47 0.78
C GLN A 69 -3.38 9.96 0.96
N GLY A 70 -2.65 9.36 1.90
CA GLY A 70 -1.24 9.67 2.19
C GLY A 70 -1.00 10.99 2.93
N PHE A 71 0.27 11.30 3.16
CA PHE A 71 0.69 12.50 3.89
C PHE A 71 1.62 13.40 3.09
N GLY A 72 1.66 14.69 3.43
CA GLY A 72 2.60 15.63 2.83
C GLY A 72 4.05 15.16 2.99
N GLY A 73 4.81 15.26 1.91
CA GLY A 73 6.14 14.70 1.75
C GLY A 73 6.17 13.28 1.19
N ASP A 74 5.04 12.62 0.94
CA ASP A 74 5.02 11.28 0.33
C ASP A 74 5.02 11.35 -1.20
N ALA A 75 5.68 10.38 -1.83
CA ALA A 75 5.27 9.85 -3.13
C ALA A 75 4.33 8.67 -2.85
N THR A 76 3.02 8.90 -2.88
CA THR A 76 2.00 7.88 -2.56
C THR A 76 2.00 6.74 -3.56
N TRP A 77 1.43 5.59 -3.19
CA TRP A 77 1.30 4.45 -4.10
C TRP A 77 0.58 4.83 -5.40
N ARG A 78 -0.39 5.75 -5.33
CA ARG A 78 -1.11 6.32 -6.50
C ARG A 78 -0.15 6.95 -7.51
N TYR A 79 0.85 7.70 -7.06
CA TYR A 79 1.90 8.28 -7.92
C TYR A 79 2.77 7.22 -8.58
N TRP A 80 3.16 6.17 -7.84
CA TRP A 80 3.97 5.09 -8.40
C TRP A 80 3.20 4.20 -9.39
N PHE A 81 1.91 3.96 -9.11
CA PHE A 81 1.00 3.27 -10.01
C PHE A 81 0.76 4.08 -11.29
N TRP A 82 0.38 5.36 -11.20
CA TRP A 82 0.25 6.26 -12.35
C TRP A 82 1.54 6.30 -13.19
N ARG A 83 2.71 6.44 -12.54
CA ARG A 83 3.99 6.44 -13.26
C ARG A 83 4.23 5.13 -14.04
N GLU A 84 3.70 4.00 -13.57
CA GLU A 84 3.77 2.73 -14.28
C GLU A 84 2.75 2.63 -15.43
N THR A 85 1.51 3.14 -15.26
CA THR A 85 0.57 3.20 -16.39
C THR A 85 1.15 4.03 -17.54
N GLN A 86 1.75 5.19 -17.21
CA GLN A 86 2.46 6.03 -18.17
C GLN A 86 3.67 5.33 -18.80
N ARG A 87 4.44 4.54 -18.03
CA ARG A 87 5.56 3.72 -18.56
C ARG A 87 5.08 2.67 -19.56
N GLN A 88 3.90 2.11 -19.35
CA GLN A 88 3.30 1.08 -20.21
C GLN A 88 2.43 1.64 -21.34
N GLY A 89 2.35 2.98 -21.50
CA GLY A 89 1.53 3.62 -22.53
C GLY A 89 0.02 3.56 -22.26
N VAL A 90 -0.39 3.24 -21.03
CA VAL A 90 -1.80 3.15 -20.63
C VAL A 90 -2.24 4.52 -20.07
N PRO A 91 -3.13 5.26 -20.76
CA PRO A 91 -3.67 6.50 -20.23
C PRO A 91 -4.57 6.22 -19.03
N LEU A 92 -4.38 6.97 -17.95
CA LEU A 92 -5.07 6.82 -16.67
C LEU A 92 -5.68 8.17 -16.26
N ASP A 93 -6.91 8.12 -15.79
CA ASP A 93 -7.73 9.23 -15.29
C ASP A 93 -8.20 8.81 -13.89
N PHE A 94 -7.56 9.34 -12.85
CA PHE A 94 -8.01 9.13 -11.48
C PHE A 94 -9.22 10.03 -11.23
N VAL A 95 -10.23 9.52 -10.54
CA VAL A 95 -11.49 10.26 -10.35
C VAL A 95 -11.93 10.29 -8.89
N GLY A 96 -12.42 11.44 -8.46
CA GLY A 96 -13.03 11.65 -7.14
C GLY A 96 -13.02 13.12 -6.71
N PRO A 97 -13.64 13.47 -5.57
CA PRO A 97 -13.77 14.86 -5.11
C PRO A 97 -12.58 15.37 -4.29
N ASP A 98 -11.68 14.48 -3.85
CA ASP A 98 -10.60 14.78 -2.92
C ASP A 98 -9.25 14.70 -3.70
N THR A 99 -8.37 15.71 -3.62
CA THR A 99 -7.09 15.76 -4.38
C THR A 99 -5.84 15.89 -3.50
N GLY A 100 -6.04 15.90 -2.18
CA GLY A 100 -5.06 16.31 -1.19
C GLY A 100 -4.85 15.32 -0.04
N PHE A 101 -3.79 15.52 0.71
CA PHE A 101 -3.40 14.68 1.86
C PHE A 101 -4.39 14.76 3.03
N VAL A 102 -4.23 13.85 3.99
CA VAL A 102 -4.95 13.87 5.27
C VAL A 102 -4.86 15.26 5.92
N THR A 103 -6.00 15.87 6.22
CA THR A 103 -6.12 17.28 6.64
C THR A 103 -5.20 17.62 7.82
N GLY A 104 -4.30 18.60 7.63
CA GLY A 104 -3.32 19.02 8.64
C GLY A 104 -2.05 18.17 8.72
N TYR A 105 -1.84 17.23 7.79
CA TYR A 105 -0.66 16.35 7.73
C TYR A 105 0.24 16.70 6.52
N GLY A 106 0.45 17.99 6.27
CA GLY A 106 1.29 18.51 5.18
C GLY A 106 0.52 18.78 3.89
N THR A 107 1.17 19.41 2.91
CA THR A 107 0.51 20.01 1.73
C THR A 107 1.18 19.69 0.39
N ARG A 108 2.39 19.11 0.36
CA ARG A 108 3.19 18.94 -0.87
C ARG A 108 3.71 17.51 -1.05
N TYR A 109 3.57 16.94 -2.25
CA TYR A 109 4.15 15.63 -2.61
C TYR A 109 5.70 15.62 -2.57
N GLU A 110 6.30 14.43 -2.42
CA GLU A 110 7.76 14.24 -2.51
C GLU A 110 8.29 14.68 -3.89
N PHE A 111 7.57 14.29 -4.95
CA PHE A 111 7.80 14.70 -6.34
C PHE A 111 6.65 15.59 -6.81
N ALA A 112 6.99 16.71 -7.43
CA ALA A 112 6.03 17.61 -8.06
C ALA A 112 6.06 17.40 -9.58
N ASP A 113 5.52 16.27 -10.05
CA ASP A 113 5.12 16.17 -11.46
C ASP A 113 3.77 16.90 -11.62
N PRO A 114 3.66 17.88 -12.54
CA PRO A 114 2.39 18.57 -12.79
C PRO A 114 1.39 17.70 -13.57
N ARG A 115 1.83 16.59 -14.18
CA ARG A 115 0.99 15.64 -14.93
C ARG A 115 0.47 14.49 -14.07
N PHE A 116 0.99 14.34 -12.84
CA PHE A 116 0.43 13.37 -11.91
C PHE A 116 -0.96 13.84 -11.49
N ASP A 117 -1.95 13.13 -12.00
CA ASP A 117 -3.34 13.19 -11.58
C ASP A 117 -3.47 12.79 -10.11
N ARG A 118 -4.16 13.61 -9.33
CA ARG A 118 -4.15 13.55 -7.86
C ARG A 118 -5.46 13.10 -7.27
N ASP A 119 -6.48 12.87 -8.07
CA ASP A 119 -7.84 12.72 -7.60
C ASP A 119 -8.05 11.37 -6.87
N HIS A 120 -8.99 11.36 -5.93
CA HIS A 120 -9.41 10.19 -5.17
C HIS A 120 -10.73 10.46 -4.43
N ALA A 121 -11.30 9.41 -3.84
CA ALA A 121 -12.31 9.50 -2.80
C ALA A 121 -11.75 9.17 -1.39
N ALA A 122 -10.49 8.74 -1.27
CA ALA A 122 -9.88 8.28 -0.01
C ALA A 122 -9.82 9.36 1.11
N ARG A 123 -10.04 8.97 2.37
CA ARG A 123 -10.13 9.89 3.54
C ARG A 123 -9.49 9.31 4.80
N GLY A 124 -8.53 10.03 5.40
CA GLY A 124 -7.79 9.58 6.59
C GLY A 124 -8.66 9.21 7.79
N GLY A 125 -8.53 7.97 8.28
CA GLY A 125 -9.23 7.46 9.48
C GLY A 125 -10.70 7.06 9.27
N SER A 126 -11.21 7.08 8.04
CA SER A 126 -12.58 6.68 7.70
C SER A 126 -12.84 5.19 7.93
N THR A 127 -14.05 4.85 8.37
CA THR A 127 -14.61 3.49 8.31
C THR A 127 -15.12 3.13 6.92
N ILE A 128 -15.45 1.85 6.70
CA ILE A 128 -16.20 1.36 5.54
C ILE A 128 -17.57 2.05 5.48
N ASN A 129 -18.28 2.11 6.61
CA ASN A 129 -19.52 2.88 6.80
C ASN A 129 -19.42 4.35 6.34
N ASN A 130 -18.28 5.04 6.54
CA ASN A 130 -18.12 6.42 6.06
C ASN A 130 -18.08 6.54 4.52
N HIS A 131 -17.76 5.46 3.80
CA HIS A 131 -17.78 5.42 2.34
C HIS A 131 -19.06 4.78 1.79
N LEU A 132 -19.69 3.82 2.49
CA LEU A 132 -21.04 3.34 2.16
C LEU A 132 -22.05 4.50 2.08
N ALA A 133 -21.96 5.47 3.00
CA ALA A 133 -22.80 6.68 3.02
C ALA A 133 -22.57 7.67 1.84
N ARG A 134 -21.67 7.38 0.89
CA ARG A 134 -21.37 8.25 -0.27
C ARG A 134 -21.06 7.52 -1.58
N ILE A 135 -20.89 6.20 -1.57
CA ILE A 135 -20.41 5.44 -2.74
C ILE A 135 -21.35 5.57 -3.94
N ASP A 136 -22.66 5.56 -3.71
CA ASP A 136 -23.68 5.65 -4.77
C ASP A 136 -23.62 7.00 -5.49
N GLY A 137 -23.48 8.11 -4.73
CA GLY A 137 -23.30 9.45 -5.27
C GLY A 137 -21.93 9.64 -5.96
N LEU A 138 -20.87 9.00 -5.45
CA LEU A 138 -19.56 8.98 -6.10
C LEU A 138 -19.61 8.24 -7.45
N MET A 139 -20.25 7.07 -7.50
CA MET A 139 -20.43 6.31 -8.74
C MET A 139 -21.22 7.11 -9.78
N ALA A 140 -22.32 7.75 -9.38
CA ALA A 140 -23.13 8.60 -10.25
C ALA A 140 -22.38 9.85 -10.76
N THR A 141 -21.54 10.48 -9.94
CA THR A 141 -20.79 11.70 -10.30
C THR A 141 -19.58 11.39 -11.17
N TYR A 142 -18.83 10.32 -10.87
CA TYR A 142 -17.51 10.08 -11.46
C TYR A 142 -17.47 8.94 -12.49
N ALA A 143 -18.50 8.09 -12.56
CA ALA A 143 -18.61 6.99 -13.53
C ALA A 143 -17.29 6.19 -13.76
N PRO A 144 -16.68 5.62 -12.70
CA PRO A 144 -15.41 4.90 -12.81
C PRO A 144 -15.58 3.51 -13.45
N GLN A 145 -14.63 3.14 -14.31
CA GLN A 145 -14.53 1.80 -14.89
C GLN A 145 -13.92 0.80 -13.91
N VAL A 146 -13.06 1.29 -13.00
CA VAL A 146 -12.48 0.50 -11.90
C VAL A 146 -12.58 1.28 -10.59
N VAL A 147 -13.04 0.62 -9.52
CA VAL A 147 -12.99 1.14 -8.15
C VAL A 147 -11.93 0.38 -7.36
N VAL A 148 -10.91 1.08 -6.88
CA VAL A 148 -9.98 0.55 -5.89
C VAL A 148 -10.58 0.75 -4.50
N ILE A 149 -10.74 -0.33 -3.73
CA ILE A 149 -11.26 -0.29 -2.35
C ILE A 149 -10.13 -0.67 -1.38
N GLU A 150 -9.84 0.23 -0.44
CA GLU A 150 -8.72 0.13 0.52
C GLU A 150 -9.14 0.61 1.92
N LEU A 151 -9.90 -0.24 2.63
CA LEU A 151 -10.59 0.09 3.89
C LEU A 151 -10.55 -1.11 4.87
N GLY A 152 -11.20 -0.98 6.04
CA GLY A 152 -11.37 -2.05 7.04
C GLY A 152 -10.42 -2.01 8.23
N VAL A 153 -9.28 -1.30 8.13
CA VAL A 153 -8.32 -1.24 9.25
C VAL A 153 -8.73 -0.24 10.32
N ASN A 154 -9.40 0.87 9.96
CA ASN A 154 -9.90 1.84 10.96
C ASN A 154 -11.15 1.33 11.69
N ASP A 155 -11.81 0.32 11.13
CA ASP A 155 -12.95 -0.42 11.63
C ASP A 155 -12.45 -1.45 12.66
N ALA A 156 -11.50 -2.30 12.25
CA ALA A 156 -10.76 -3.18 13.17
C ALA A 156 -10.08 -2.43 14.32
N LEU A 157 -9.58 -1.20 14.09
CA LEU A 157 -9.02 -0.32 15.12
C LEU A 157 -10.06 0.28 16.08
N ARG A 158 -11.34 0.37 15.68
CA ARG A 158 -12.48 0.77 16.53
C ARG A 158 -13.07 -0.40 17.31
N GLY A 159 -12.85 -1.63 16.85
CA GLY A 159 -13.24 -2.86 17.54
C GLY A 159 -14.05 -3.84 16.68
N ASP A 160 -14.31 -3.51 15.41
CA ASP A 160 -15.14 -4.32 14.53
C ASP A 160 -14.49 -5.67 14.23
N ASN A 161 -15.29 -6.73 14.25
CA ASN A 161 -14.81 -8.09 14.01
C ASN A 161 -14.68 -8.37 12.51
N GLY A 162 -13.93 -9.42 12.16
CA GLY A 162 -13.65 -9.74 10.75
C GLY A 162 -14.87 -10.08 9.89
N ALA A 163 -15.96 -10.58 10.48
CA ALA A 163 -17.19 -10.86 9.75
C ALA A 163 -17.98 -9.58 9.44
N THR A 164 -18.07 -8.63 10.39
CA THR A 164 -18.63 -7.29 10.14
C THR A 164 -17.86 -6.58 9.03
N ILE A 165 -16.52 -6.53 9.14
CA ILE A 165 -15.64 -5.90 8.15
C ILE A 165 -15.78 -6.54 6.77
N ALA A 166 -15.94 -7.87 6.69
CA ALA A 166 -16.19 -8.57 5.43
C ALA A 166 -17.56 -8.22 4.84
N ALA A 167 -18.63 -8.21 5.65
CA ALA A 167 -19.98 -7.91 5.20
C ALA A 167 -20.13 -6.47 4.68
N GLU A 168 -19.55 -5.48 5.38
CA GLU A 168 -19.59 -4.08 4.92
C GLU A 168 -18.76 -3.84 3.65
N LEU A 169 -17.64 -4.56 3.48
CA LEU A 169 -16.86 -4.52 2.23
C LEU A 169 -17.56 -5.25 1.08
N GLU A 170 -18.33 -6.31 1.38
CA GLU A 170 -19.20 -6.98 0.41
C GLU A 170 -20.34 -6.05 -0.04
N GLU A 171 -21.05 -5.39 0.89
CA GLU A 171 -22.08 -4.39 0.57
C GLU A 171 -21.52 -3.26 -0.29
N MET A 172 -20.29 -2.79 -0.02
CA MET A 172 -19.67 -1.73 -0.81
C MET A 172 -19.41 -2.16 -2.26
N VAL A 173 -19.03 -3.42 -2.48
CA VAL A 173 -18.86 -4.00 -3.82
C VAL A 173 -20.22 -4.15 -4.53
N GLU A 174 -21.26 -4.55 -3.81
CA GLU A 174 -22.61 -4.70 -4.35
C GLU A 174 -23.28 -3.35 -4.68
N ARG A 175 -23.01 -2.28 -3.92
CA ARG A 175 -23.41 -0.90 -4.26
C ARG A 175 -22.71 -0.38 -5.52
N VAL A 176 -21.40 -0.66 -5.69
CA VAL A 176 -20.66 -0.32 -6.91
C VAL A 176 -21.30 -1.00 -8.13
N TRP A 177 -21.66 -2.29 -8.03
CA TRP A 177 -22.33 -3.00 -9.14
C TRP A 177 -23.79 -2.62 -9.35
N SER A 178 -24.50 -2.22 -8.29
CA SER A 178 -25.86 -1.69 -8.37
C SER A 178 -25.89 -0.33 -9.09
N SER A 179 -24.84 0.47 -8.94
CA SER A 179 -24.62 1.70 -9.71
C SER A 179 -24.15 1.43 -11.14
N ALA A 180 -23.24 0.47 -11.33
CA ALA A 180 -22.70 0.09 -12.64
C ALA A 180 -22.19 -1.37 -12.65
N ALA A 181 -23.00 -2.30 -13.15
CA ALA A 181 -22.72 -3.74 -13.08
C ALA A 181 -21.44 -4.20 -13.81
N GLY A 182 -20.94 -3.39 -14.75
CA GLY A 182 -19.69 -3.62 -15.49
C GLY A 182 -18.42 -3.07 -14.83
N THR A 183 -18.53 -2.27 -13.76
CA THR A 183 -17.37 -1.72 -13.06
C THR A 183 -16.61 -2.82 -12.31
N ARG A 184 -15.30 -2.92 -12.54
CA ARG A 184 -14.45 -3.86 -11.78
C ARG A 184 -14.04 -3.26 -10.45
N VAL A 185 -13.84 -4.12 -9.46
CA VAL A 185 -13.31 -3.72 -8.15
C VAL A 185 -11.90 -4.27 -7.99
N VAL A 186 -10.98 -3.43 -7.55
CA VAL A 186 -9.65 -3.84 -7.08
C VAL A 186 -9.67 -3.78 -5.55
N LEU A 187 -9.96 -4.92 -4.91
CA LEU A 187 -10.23 -5.00 -3.47
C LEU A 187 -8.94 -5.34 -2.71
N ALA A 188 -8.41 -4.34 -2.02
CA ALA A 188 -7.26 -4.48 -1.13
C ALA A 188 -7.63 -5.34 0.10
N GLY A 189 -6.72 -6.24 0.47
CA GLY A 189 -6.83 -6.94 1.74
C GLY A 189 -6.60 -6.00 2.94
N VAL A 190 -7.33 -6.23 4.02
CA VAL A 190 -7.23 -5.42 5.26
C VAL A 190 -5.84 -5.62 5.89
N PRO A 191 -5.04 -4.56 6.14
CA PRO A 191 -3.69 -4.70 6.67
C PRO A 191 -3.65 -5.15 8.14
N ARG A 192 -2.67 -5.98 8.50
CA ARG A 192 -2.47 -6.51 9.87
C ARG A 192 -1.46 -5.66 10.66
N ILE A 193 -1.86 -5.15 11.82
CA ILE A 193 -1.00 -4.36 12.71
C ILE A 193 -0.40 -5.28 13.79
N VAL A 194 0.87 -5.67 13.64
CA VAL A 194 1.53 -6.68 14.52
C VAL A 194 1.52 -6.29 16.01
N ALA A 195 1.56 -4.99 16.32
CA ALA A 195 1.48 -4.49 17.71
C ALA A 195 0.05 -4.49 18.30
N ARG A 196 -0.95 -4.98 17.55
CA ARG A 196 -2.38 -5.02 17.92
C ARG A 196 -2.94 -6.39 17.48
N PRO A 197 -2.79 -7.46 18.30
CA PRO A 197 -3.18 -8.82 17.94
C PRO A 197 -4.65 -8.96 17.55
N GLU A 198 -5.53 -8.21 18.21
CA GLU A 198 -6.97 -8.16 17.98
C GLU A 198 -7.32 -7.57 16.61
N VAL A 199 -6.71 -6.44 16.24
CA VAL A 199 -6.81 -5.84 14.89
C VAL A 199 -6.25 -6.81 13.85
N SER A 200 -5.13 -7.46 14.16
CA SER A 200 -4.50 -8.46 13.30
C SER A 200 -5.29 -9.76 13.15
N ALA A 201 -6.25 -10.04 14.04
CA ALA A 201 -7.16 -11.17 13.96
C ALA A 201 -8.41 -10.81 13.16
N ALA A 202 -9.05 -9.66 13.45
CA ALA A 202 -10.18 -9.14 12.67
C ALA A 202 -9.80 -8.96 11.18
N ALA A 203 -8.64 -8.35 10.90
CA ALA A 203 -8.12 -8.21 9.54
C ALA A 203 -7.83 -9.57 8.87
N ALA A 204 -7.33 -10.58 9.60
CA ALA A 204 -7.07 -11.90 9.03
C ALA A 204 -8.38 -12.63 8.67
N GLU A 205 -9.38 -12.54 9.53
CA GLU A 205 -10.70 -13.16 9.33
C GLU A 205 -11.48 -12.46 8.21
N ALA A 206 -11.49 -11.13 8.16
CA ALA A 206 -12.09 -10.38 7.06
C ALA A 206 -11.47 -10.77 5.70
N ASN A 207 -10.14 -10.84 5.63
CA ASN A 207 -9.44 -11.27 4.43
C ASN A 207 -9.80 -12.69 4.00
N ARG A 208 -9.97 -13.62 4.95
CA ARG A 208 -10.36 -15.00 4.71
C ARG A 208 -11.78 -15.09 4.13
N LEU A 209 -12.74 -14.39 4.75
CA LEU A 209 -14.14 -14.36 4.31
C LEU A 209 -14.27 -13.73 2.92
N LEU A 210 -13.68 -12.56 2.70
CA LEU A 210 -13.66 -11.88 1.39
C LEU A 210 -12.92 -12.69 0.31
N ALA A 211 -11.96 -13.55 0.69
CA ALA A 211 -11.28 -14.44 -0.26
C ALA A 211 -12.16 -15.62 -0.66
N GLN A 212 -12.99 -16.13 0.26
CA GLN A 212 -13.99 -17.16 -0.06
C GLN A 212 -15.14 -16.59 -0.90
N ARG A 213 -15.70 -15.44 -0.51
CA ARG A 213 -16.83 -14.80 -1.21
C ARG A 213 -16.55 -14.48 -2.67
N PHE A 214 -15.37 -13.95 -2.96
CA PHE A 214 -14.98 -13.50 -4.29
C PHE A 214 -14.04 -14.46 -5.02
N ALA A 215 -13.88 -15.70 -4.55
CA ALA A 215 -12.96 -16.69 -5.12
C ALA A 215 -13.19 -16.98 -6.62
N LEU A 216 -14.44 -16.85 -7.09
CA LEU A 216 -14.86 -17.15 -8.46
C LEU A 216 -15.40 -15.93 -9.22
N ASP A 217 -15.52 -14.76 -8.58
CA ASP A 217 -16.01 -13.55 -9.25
C ASP A 217 -14.85 -12.74 -9.83
N SER A 218 -14.58 -12.97 -11.12
CA SER A 218 -13.52 -12.27 -11.84
C SER A 218 -13.66 -10.73 -11.85
N ARG A 219 -14.82 -10.16 -11.49
CA ARG A 219 -14.99 -8.70 -11.37
C ARG A 219 -14.22 -8.12 -10.19
N VAL A 220 -13.84 -8.94 -9.20
CA VAL A 220 -13.06 -8.55 -8.02
C VAL A 220 -11.61 -9.01 -8.13
N LEU A 221 -10.72 -8.06 -8.38
CA LEU A 221 -9.29 -8.24 -8.49
C LEU A 221 -8.67 -8.06 -7.09
N ARG A 222 -8.48 -9.17 -6.37
CA ARG A 222 -7.97 -9.15 -4.98
C ARG A 222 -6.49 -8.75 -4.93
N VAL A 223 -6.17 -7.75 -4.12
CA VAL A 223 -4.79 -7.37 -3.80
C VAL A 223 -4.39 -7.98 -2.45
N VAL A 224 -3.39 -8.84 -2.47
CA VAL A 224 -2.83 -9.54 -1.30
C VAL A 224 -1.49 -8.90 -0.90
N ASP A 225 -1.06 -9.06 0.35
CA ASP A 225 0.19 -8.46 0.89
C ASP A 225 0.20 -6.91 0.84
N THR A 226 -0.96 -6.30 1.13
CA THR A 226 -1.17 -4.83 1.19
C THR A 226 -0.38 -4.16 2.31
N ALA A 227 -0.31 -4.83 3.47
CA ALA A 227 0.76 -4.66 4.44
C ALA A 227 1.55 -5.95 4.56
N ALA A 228 2.87 -5.80 4.53
CA ALA A 228 3.88 -6.86 4.53
C ALA A 228 3.57 -8.00 5.54
N PRO A 229 4.00 -9.26 5.28
CA PRO A 229 3.97 -10.30 6.31
C PRO A 229 4.70 -9.80 7.56
N ALA A 230 4.30 -10.28 8.75
CA ALA A 230 4.71 -9.73 10.04
C ALA A 230 6.23 -9.44 10.16
N THR A 231 7.06 -10.30 9.57
CA THR A 231 8.53 -10.23 9.46
C THR A 231 9.09 -9.01 8.70
N ARG A 232 8.25 -8.22 8.00
CA ARG A 232 8.64 -7.08 7.15
C ARG A 232 7.97 -5.76 7.52
N THR A 233 7.10 -5.74 8.54
CA THR A 233 6.31 -4.54 8.94
C THR A 233 7.17 -3.30 9.16
N GLY A 234 8.30 -3.42 9.89
CA GLY A 234 9.25 -2.33 10.11
C GLY A 234 10.04 -1.88 8.87
N ARG A 235 10.07 -2.68 7.79
CA ARG A 235 10.74 -2.33 6.52
C ARG A 235 9.81 -1.63 5.53
N LEU A 236 8.50 -1.89 5.54
CA LEU A 236 7.55 -1.27 4.62
C LEU A 236 6.67 -0.17 5.24
N THR A 237 6.46 -0.15 6.57
CA THR A 237 5.69 0.91 7.24
C THR A 237 6.58 1.95 7.92
N SER A 238 6.02 3.11 8.25
CA SER A 238 6.68 4.16 9.02
C SER A 238 6.33 4.12 10.51
N ASP A 239 5.19 3.56 10.89
CA ASP A 239 4.68 3.52 12.27
C ASP A 239 4.01 2.20 12.68
N GLY A 240 4.14 1.15 11.86
CA GLY A 240 3.45 -0.14 12.03
C GLY A 240 2.19 -0.28 11.18
N LEU A 241 1.71 0.81 10.55
CA LEU A 241 0.56 0.81 9.65
C LEU A 241 0.85 1.55 8.33
N HIS A 242 1.13 2.85 8.39
CA HIS A 242 1.20 3.69 7.20
C HIS A 242 2.49 3.43 6.40
N PRO A 243 2.41 3.24 5.07
CA PRO A 243 3.58 3.00 4.24
C PRO A 243 4.70 4.04 4.43
N ASN A 244 5.94 3.54 4.49
CA ASN A 244 7.13 4.34 4.29
C ASN A 244 7.46 4.43 2.79
N ALA A 245 8.49 5.18 2.41
CA ALA A 245 8.82 5.46 1.02
C ALA A 245 9.16 4.21 0.17
N THR A 246 9.58 3.10 0.78
CA THR A 246 9.70 1.77 0.14
C THR A 246 8.35 1.07 0.07
N GLY A 247 7.57 1.11 1.16
CA GLY A 247 6.21 0.55 1.20
C GLY A 247 5.27 1.14 0.16
N GLN A 248 5.39 2.44 -0.17
CA GLN A 248 4.62 3.08 -1.24
C GLN A 248 4.88 2.45 -2.62
N THR A 249 6.10 1.91 -2.87
CA THR A 249 6.35 1.13 -4.11
C THR A 249 5.81 -0.28 -4.06
N HIS A 250 5.83 -0.91 -2.88
CA HIS A 250 5.32 -2.26 -2.70
C HIS A 250 3.81 -2.28 -2.89
N LEU A 251 3.09 -1.36 -2.26
CA LEU A 251 1.65 -1.26 -2.40
C LEU A 251 1.25 -0.91 -3.84
N ALA A 252 1.98 -0.02 -4.50
CA ALA A 252 1.78 0.28 -5.93
C ALA A 252 2.06 -0.93 -6.84
N GLN A 253 3.10 -1.72 -6.56
CA GLN A 253 3.40 -2.98 -7.26
C GLN A 253 2.22 -3.96 -7.12
N ARG A 254 1.74 -4.19 -5.89
CA ARG A 254 0.61 -5.09 -5.60
C ARG A 254 -0.68 -4.64 -6.30
N PHE A 255 -0.97 -3.34 -6.32
CA PHE A 255 -2.08 -2.80 -7.10
C PHE A 255 -1.89 -2.99 -8.61
N ALA A 256 -0.70 -2.70 -9.15
CA ALA A 256 -0.41 -2.87 -10.57
C ALA A 256 -0.50 -4.33 -11.03
N GLU A 257 -0.12 -5.30 -10.19
CA GLU A 257 -0.28 -6.73 -10.47
C GLU A 257 -1.76 -7.14 -10.57
N ALA A 258 -2.65 -6.54 -9.77
CA ALA A 258 -4.09 -6.75 -9.88
C ALA A 258 -4.71 -6.05 -11.11
N PHE A 259 -4.24 -4.85 -11.48
CA PHE A 259 -4.64 -4.22 -12.75
C PHE A 259 -4.16 -5.04 -13.95
N ARG A 260 -2.96 -5.62 -13.88
CA ARG A 260 -2.44 -6.55 -14.89
C ARG A 260 -3.28 -7.81 -15.03
N SER A 261 -3.62 -8.49 -13.92
CA SER A 261 -4.49 -9.68 -13.98
C SER A 261 -5.92 -9.37 -14.43
N GLY A 262 -6.38 -8.13 -14.23
CA GLY A 262 -7.61 -7.59 -14.81
C GLY A 262 -7.55 -7.23 -16.31
N GLY A 263 -6.37 -7.31 -16.94
CA GLY A 263 -6.15 -6.98 -18.36
C GLY A 263 -5.84 -5.51 -18.65
N TYR A 264 -5.67 -4.66 -17.63
CA TYR A 264 -5.47 -3.22 -17.79
C TYR A 264 -4.01 -2.77 -17.97
N LEU A 265 -3.03 -3.67 -17.76
CA LEU A 265 -1.60 -3.38 -17.93
C LEU A 265 -0.93 -4.46 -18.81
N PRO A 266 -0.37 -4.11 -19.98
CA PRO A 266 0.15 -5.09 -20.94
C PRO A 266 1.43 -5.81 -20.46
N GLN A 267 2.26 -5.17 -19.64
CA GLN A 267 3.56 -5.70 -19.19
C GLN A 267 3.55 -6.02 -17.68
N GLU A 268 4.46 -6.89 -17.25
CA GLU A 268 4.75 -7.07 -15.82
C GLU A 268 5.12 -5.71 -15.19
N PRO A 269 4.46 -5.29 -14.09
CA PRO A 269 4.80 -4.04 -13.43
C PRO A 269 6.17 -4.14 -12.74
N ALA A 270 6.99 -3.11 -12.93
CA ALA A 270 8.36 -3.05 -12.41
C ALA A 270 8.52 -1.88 -11.41
N ILE A 271 7.62 -1.80 -10.44
CA ILE A 271 7.49 -0.66 -9.51
C ILE A 271 8.30 -0.86 -8.23
N PHE A 272 8.31 -2.06 -7.65
CA PHE A 272 8.88 -2.28 -6.32
C PHE A 272 10.40 -2.05 -6.27
N HIS A 273 10.83 -1.10 -5.42
CA HIS A 273 12.24 -0.88 -5.09
C HIS A 273 12.39 -0.21 -3.72
N GLU A 274 13.52 -0.44 -3.05
CA GLU A 274 13.85 0.32 -1.84
C GLU A 274 14.13 1.79 -2.15
N ARG A 275 13.68 2.71 -1.29
CA ARG A 275 14.18 4.09 -1.27
C ARG A 275 14.32 4.65 0.12
N THR A 276 15.31 5.50 0.29
CA THR A 276 15.33 6.50 1.37
C THR A 276 14.34 7.62 1.02
N TRP A 277 13.44 7.93 1.95
CA TRP A 277 12.49 9.06 1.83
C TRP A 277 13.26 10.38 1.61
N SER A 278 12.96 11.13 0.56
CA SER A 278 13.72 12.33 0.18
C SER A 278 12.82 13.55 -0.08
N PRO A 279 11.93 13.92 0.89
CA PRO A 279 11.12 15.12 0.75
C PRO A 279 12.05 16.34 0.77
N LYS A 280 11.87 17.26 -0.20
CA LYS A 280 12.71 18.46 -0.34
C LYS A 280 12.44 19.46 0.80
N VAL A 281 12.99 19.19 1.99
CA VAL A 281 12.92 20.04 3.18
C VAL A 281 14.09 21.03 3.20
N ILE A 282 13.78 22.33 3.22
CA ILE A 282 14.77 23.41 3.11
C ILE A 282 14.64 24.34 4.34
N PRO A 283 15.72 24.58 5.11
CA PRO A 283 15.70 25.54 6.21
C PRO A 283 15.91 26.98 5.72
N ARG A 284 15.33 27.95 6.43
CA ARG A 284 15.82 29.32 6.40
C ARG A 284 16.98 29.44 7.40
N VAL A 285 18.13 29.91 6.92
CA VAL A 285 19.39 29.94 7.67
C VAL A 285 19.90 31.37 7.75
N VAL A 286 20.14 31.89 8.95
CA VAL A 286 20.51 33.30 9.17
C VAL A 286 21.67 33.40 10.17
N PRO A 287 22.82 34.01 9.81
CA PRO A 287 23.91 34.27 10.75
C PRO A 287 23.52 35.39 11.71
N ARG A 288 23.88 35.28 13.00
CA ARG A 288 23.66 36.30 14.03
C ARG A 288 24.78 36.31 15.06
N THR A 289 24.92 37.42 15.78
CA THR A 289 25.68 37.48 17.04
C THR A 289 24.69 37.54 18.20
N VAL A 290 24.86 36.69 19.21
CA VAL A 290 23.99 36.61 20.40
C VAL A 290 24.87 36.54 21.63
N GLY A 291 24.84 37.57 22.49
CA GLY A 291 25.70 37.68 23.66
C GLY A 291 27.19 37.59 23.32
N GLY A 292 27.64 38.38 22.34
CA GLY A 292 29.01 38.36 21.79
C GLY A 292 29.39 37.10 21.00
N ARG A 293 28.59 36.03 21.03
CA ARG A 293 28.90 34.75 20.40
C ARG A 293 28.29 34.65 19.00
N ARG A 294 29.09 34.21 18.03
CA ARG A 294 28.68 33.90 16.66
C ARG A 294 27.71 32.71 16.66
N THR A 295 26.60 32.86 15.95
CA THR A 295 25.54 31.86 15.84
C THR A 295 24.97 31.78 14.43
N VAL A 296 24.37 30.64 14.12
CA VAL A 296 23.48 30.44 12.97
C VAL A 296 22.11 30.07 13.50
N VAL A 297 21.11 30.91 13.22
CA VAL A 297 19.70 30.57 13.42
C VAL A 297 19.26 29.69 12.26
N VAL A 298 18.69 28.54 12.58
CA VAL A 298 18.10 27.61 11.61
C VAL A 298 16.61 27.52 11.91
N ASP A 299 15.78 27.91 10.96
CA ASP A 299 14.31 27.89 11.03
C ASP A 299 13.77 26.97 9.93
N TRP A 300 12.78 26.15 10.25
CA TRP A 300 12.21 25.15 9.34
C TRP A 300 10.67 25.15 9.34
N ARG A 301 10.03 26.22 9.83
CA ARG A 301 8.56 26.31 9.93
C ARG A 301 7.83 25.92 8.64
N VAL A 302 8.29 26.45 7.50
CA VAL A 302 7.72 26.15 6.17
C VAL A 302 7.84 24.66 5.84
N ALA A 303 9.01 24.07 6.04
CA ALA A 303 9.23 22.65 5.81
C ALA A 303 8.39 21.75 6.76
N ALA A 304 8.10 22.19 7.99
CA ALA A 304 7.21 21.47 8.91
C ALA A 304 5.71 21.62 8.56
N ALA A 305 5.32 22.69 7.88
CA ALA A 305 3.97 22.90 7.37
C ALA A 305 3.71 22.11 6.07
N GLU A 306 4.70 21.99 5.19
CA GLU A 306 4.57 21.27 3.92
C GLU A 306 4.72 19.74 4.05
N VAL A 307 5.64 19.27 4.90
CA VAL A 307 6.09 17.87 4.97
C VAL A 307 5.79 17.27 6.34
N ARG A 308 5.20 16.08 6.37
CA ARG A 308 4.78 15.37 7.59
C ARG A 308 5.92 14.71 8.35
N MET A 309 6.90 15.50 8.77
CA MET A 309 7.90 15.07 9.75
C MET A 309 7.38 15.25 11.19
N ARG A 310 7.76 14.33 12.09
CA ARG A 310 7.52 14.38 13.54
C ARG A 310 8.77 14.84 14.31
N ARG A 311 9.95 14.54 13.77
CA ARG A 311 11.26 14.99 14.27
C ARG A 311 12.09 15.53 13.11
N VAL A 312 13.03 16.40 13.43
CA VAL A 312 14.05 16.88 12.50
C VAL A 312 15.42 16.90 13.18
N ARG A 313 16.46 16.68 12.41
CA ARG A 313 17.86 16.86 12.81
C ARG A 313 18.47 17.90 11.87
N ILE A 314 19.28 18.80 12.40
CA ILE A 314 20.09 19.71 11.58
C ILE A 314 21.47 19.09 11.41
N ARG A 315 21.91 18.98 10.16
CA ARG A 315 23.29 18.67 9.78
C ARG A 315 23.96 19.97 9.36
N ILE A 316 25.09 20.29 9.95
CA ILE A 316 25.91 21.45 9.60
C ILE A 316 27.34 20.99 9.30
N SER A 317 27.85 21.32 8.11
CA SER A 317 29.23 21.03 7.72
C SER A 317 30.00 22.32 7.44
N GLN A 318 31.25 22.38 7.88
CA GLN A 318 32.15 23.49 7.62
C GLN A 318 32.97 23.20 6.36
N ARG A 319 32.96 24.12 5.40
CA ARG A 319 33.76 23.98 4.16
C ARG A 319 35.23 24.19 4.49
N GLY A 320 36.10 23.38 3.89
CA GLY A 320 37.56 23.45 4.05
C GLY A 320 38.14 22.69 5.24
N SER A 321 37.36 22.39 6.29
CA SER A 321 37.87 21.67 7.48
C SER A 321 37.32 20.25 7.68
N GLY A 322 36.46 19.77 6.77
CA GLY A 322 35.83 18.43 6.85
C GLY A 322 34.82 18.25 8.00
N LEU A 323 34.76 19.17 8.96
CA LEU A 323 33.95 19.07 10.17
C LEU A 323 32.45 19.03 9.85
N VAL A 324 31.82 17.89 10.10
CA VAL A 324 30.36 17.69 10.07
C VAL A 324 29.85 17.53 11.51
N ARG A 325 28.75 18.20 11.85
CA ARG A 325 28.04 18.02 13.12
C ARG A 325 26.54 17.85 12.88
N ASP A 326 25.96 16.85 13.53
CA ASP A 326 24.52 16.58 13.55
C ASP A 326 23.94 16.97 14.93
N THR A 327 22.73 17.55 14.95
CA THR A 327 22.01 17.75 16.22
C THR A 327 21.34 16.47 16.73
N ALA A 328 20.93 16.49 17.99
CA ALA A 328 19.88 15.60 18.49
C ALA A 328 18.58 15.74 17.66
N TRP A 329 17.67 14.77 17.81
CA TRP A 329 16.37 14.75 17.12
C TRP A 329 15.36 15.73 17.75
N LEU A 330 15.31 16.95 17.22
CA LEU A 330 14.42 18.03 17.62
C LEU A 330 12.95 17.71 17.24
N PRO A 331 11.94 18.17 17.99
CA PRO A 331 10.55 18.12 17.57
C PRO A 331 10.34 18.96 16.29
N SER A 332 9.56 18.48 15.32
CA SER A 332 9.28 19.28 14.12
C SER A 332 8.53 20.58 14.43
N ARG A 333 7.69 20.58 15.49
CA ARG A 333 6.99 21.76 16.04
C ARG A 333 7.88 22.81 16.73
N SER A 334 9.18 22.56 16.88
CA SER A 334 10.11 23.46 17.56
C SER A 334 10.81 24.38 16.56
N ASP A 335 10.03 25.01 15.68
CA ASP A 335 10.33 25.72 14.42
C ASP A 335 11.74 26.27 14.14
N ARG A 336 12.49 26.66 15.17
CA ARG A 336 13.85 27.21 15.05
C ARG A 336 14.75 26.89 16.23
N ILE A 337 16.05 26.82 15.98
CA ILE A 337 17.10 26.87 17.02
C ILE A 337 18.23 27.84 16.63
N SER A 338 19.09 28.16 17.59
CA SER A 338 20.37 28.87 17.37
C SER A 338 21.54 27.95 17.65
N LEU A 339 22.41 27.72 16.66
CA LEU A 339 23.64 26.94 16.78
C LEU A 339 24.85 27.87 16.95
N ARG A 340 25.70 27.63 17.96
CA ARG A 340 26.98 28.36 18.11
C ARG A 340 28.02 27.81 17.14
N VAL A 341 28.70 28.69 16.40
CA VAL A 341 29.71 28.32 15.39
C VAL A 341 30.87 29.34 15.38
N GLY A 342 31.98 29.00 14.72
CA GLY A 342 33.08 29.93 14.49
C GLY A 342 32.84 30.82 13.26
N PRO A 343 33.82 31.67 12.90
CA PRO A 343 33.89 32.26 11.57
C PRO A 343 34.04 31.16 10.50
N GLY A 344 33.50 31.38 9.31
CA GLY A 344 33.66 30.45 8.18
C GLY A 344 32.48 30.38 7.23
N VAL A 345 32.49 29.37 6.36
CA VAL A 345 31.38 29.06 5.45
C VAL A 345 30.85 27.67 5.79
N TYR A 346 29.56 27.60 6.08
CA TYR A 346 28.85 26.39 6.47
C TYR A 346 27.78 26.04 5.44
N ASP A 347 27.67 24.76 5.10
CA ASP A 347 26.52 24.21 4.37
C ASP A 347 25.60 23.54 5.41
N VAL A 348 24.32 23.92 5.47
CA VAL A 348 23.32 23.47 6.46
C VAL A 348 22.21 22.67 5.76
N GLN A 349 21.82 21.54 6.33
CA GLN A 349 20.81 20.62 5.80
C GLN A 349 19.83 20.19 6.90
N LEU A 350 18.55 19.99 6.55
CA LEU A 350 17.58 19.33 7.43
C LEU A 350 17.53 17.83 7.10
N VAL A 351 17.49 16.99 8.12
CA VAL A 351 17.25 15.54 8.02
C VAL A 351 15.89 15.28 8.66
N PRO A 352 14.83 14.97 7.89
CA PRO A 352 13.48 14.79 8.41
C PRO A 352 13.26 13.36 8.94
N ARG A 353 12.27 13.18 9.82
CA ARG A 353 11.87 11.85 10.31
C ARG A 353 10.37 11.77 10.64
N ARG A 354 9.68 10.75 10.10
CA ARG A 354 8.30 10.35 10.44
C ARG A 354 8.34 8.97 11.11
N ALA A 355 8.13 8.92 12.42
CA ALA A 355 8.16 7.69 13.23
C ALA A 355 9.46 6.86 13.03
N SER A 356 9.45 5.70 12.36
CA SER A 356 10.66 4.94 12.00
C SER A 356 11.39 5.52 10.79
N MET A 357 10.64 6.07 9.82
CA MET A 357 11.14 6.55 8.54
C MET A 357 12.02 7.79 8.71
N ILE A 358 13.33 7.60 8.60
CA ILE A 358 14.34 8.67 8.50
C ILE A 358 14.51 9.02 7.02
N GLY A 359 14.47 10.31 6.70
CA GLY A 359 14.70 10.78 5.34
C GLY A 359 16.16 11.15 5.05
N ALA A 360 16.48 11.31 3.78
CA ALA A 360 17.75 11.82 3.30
C ALA A 360 17.95 13.30 3.74
N PRO A 361 19.19 13.78 3.90
CA PRO A 361 19.45 15.19 4.13
C PRO A 361 18.97 16.05 2.95
N GLY A 362 18.06 16.99 3.22
CA GLY A 362 17.54 17.94 2.24
C GLY A 362 18.60 18.93 1.71
N PRO A 363 18.25 19.81 0.76
CA PRO A 363 19.19 20.70 0.07
C PRO A 363 20.12 21.51 1.01
N ARG A 364 21.38 21.70 0.57
CA ARG A 364 22.38 22.49 1.29
C ARG A 364 22.09 23.98 1.19
N VAL A 365 21.73 24.59 2.30
CA VAL A 365 21.61 26.05 2.44
C VAL A 365 22.92 26.60 2.99
N ARG A 366 23.61 27.42 2.20
CA ARG A 366 24.92 27.97 2.54
C ARG A 366 24.80 29.23 3.37
N VAL A 367 25.60 29.35 4.43
CA VAL A 367 25.74 30.56 5.24
C VAL A 367 27.21 30.89 5.46
N ARG A 368 27.56 32.18 5.36
CA ARG A 368 28.87 32.71 5.77
C ARG A 368 28.70 33.41 7.12
N VAL A 369 29.55 33.04 8.07
CA VAL A 369 29.64 33.67 9.39
C VAL A 369 30.94 34.48 9.41
N ARG A 370 30.82 35.78 9.70
CA ARG A 370 31.94 36.70 9.93
C ARG A 370 32.29 36.70 11.41
#